data_AF-A0AAD9IP40-F1
#
_entry.id   AF-A0AAD9IP40-F1
#
_cell.length_a   1.000
_cell.length_b   1.000
_cell.length_c   1.000
_cell.angle_alpha   90.00
_cell.angle_beta   90.00
_cell.angle_gamma   90.00
#
_symmetry.space_group_name_H-M   'P 1'
#
loop_
_entity.id
_entity.type
_entity.pdbx_description
1 polymer ?
#
loop_
_entity_poly.entity_id
_entity_poly.type
_entity_poly.pdbx_seq_one_letter_code
_entity_poly.pdbx_strand_id
1 'polypeptide(L)'
;MRSMTVVLRNGSSFQACTALNRKTPWKMQMDPTSHPAWTGEDVGISVEDARMARLLERYGESIKSPAQKAREAAAAAEAAAQASTA
;
A
#
# COMPACT_ATOMS: atom_id res chain seq x y z
N MET A 1 -14.47 -31.19 12.98
CA MET A 1 -14.05 -29.92 12.32
C MET A 1 -13.78 -28.89 13.39
N ARG A 2 -12.78 -28.01 13.20
CA ARG A 2 -12.44 -26.96 14.16
C ARG A 2 -12.92 -25.61 13.62
N SER A 3 -13.32 -24.69 14.49
CA SER A 3 -13.66 -23.31 14.10
C SER A 3 -12.44 -22.39 14.26
N MET A 4 -12.34 -21.38 13.40
CA MET A 4 -11.32 -20.34 13.45
C MET A 4 -11.93 -19.00 13.07
N THR A 5 -11.53 -17.95 13.81
CA THR A 5 -11.87 -16.57 13.48
C THR A 5 -11.05 -16.12 12.28
N VAL A 6 -11.72 -15.73 11.20
CA VAL A 6 -11.14 -15.08 10.03
C VAL A 6 -11.39 -13.57 10.13
N VAL A 7 -10.33 -12.78 9.98
CA VAL A 7 -10.37 -11.31 10.04
C VAL A 7 -10.07 -10.75 8.66
N LEU A 8 -10.99 -9.93 8.16
CA LEU A 8 -10.90 -9.21 6.90
C LEU A 8 -10.16 -7.88 7.07
N ARG A 9 -9.70 -7.29 5.96
CA ARG A 9 -8.97 -6.01 5.92
C ARG A 9 -9.79 -4.82 6.39
N ASN A 10 -11.09 -4.83 6.16
CA ASN A 10 -11.99 -3.79 6.68
C ASN A 10 -12.21 -3.89 8.21
N GLY A 11 -11.58 -4.85 8.89
CA GLY A 11 -11.70 -5.07 10.33
C GLY A 11 -12.87 -5.97 10.74
N SER A 12 -13.75 -6.35 9.81
CA SER A 12 -14.80 -7.32 10.09
C SER A 12 -14.24 -8.73 10.28
N SER A 13 -14.97 -9.58 11.01
CA SER A 13 -14.52 -10.95 11.26
C SER A 13 -15.69 -11.94 11.31
N PHE A 14 -15.42 -13.20 10.95
CA PHE A 14 -16.40 -14.29 11.00
C PHE A 14 -15.75 -15.61 11.43
N GLN A 15 -16.58 -16.56 11.88
CA GLN A 15 -16.14 -17.91 12.24
C GLN A 15 -16.24 -18.85 11.04
N ALA A 16 -15.16 -19.55 10.72
CA ALA A 16 -15.13 -20.54 9.65
C ALA A 16 -14.68 -21.89 10.19
N CYS A 17 -15.30 -22.97 9.71
CA CYS A 17 -14.81 -24.33 9.92
C CYS A 17 -13.54 -24.53 9.08
N THR A 18 -12.45 -24.97 9.72
CA THR A 18 -11.15 -25.16 9.08
C THR A 18 -10.51 -26.48 9.51
N ALA A 19 -9.61 -26.98 8.66
CA ALA A 19 -8.70 -28.07 8.95
C ALA A 19 -7.36 -27.58 9.54
N LEU A 20 -7.10 -26.27 9.54
CA LEU A 20 -5.84 -25.69 10.01
C LEU A 20 -5.64 -25.93 11.52
N ASN A 21 -4.44 -26.38 11.90
CA ASN A 21 -4.06 -26.56 13.29
C ASN A 21 -3.49 -25.26 13.89
N ARG A 22 -4.28 -24.19 13.86
CA ARG A 22 -3.86 -22.86 14.33
C ARG A 22 -4.90 -22.27 15.29
N LYS A 23 -4.43 -21.66 16.37
CA LYS A 23 -5.29 -21.03 17.40
C LYS A 23 -5.46 -19.52 17.24
N THR A 24 -4.56 -18.85 16.52
CA THR A 24 -4.63 -17.40 16.30
C THR A 24 -5.60 -17.06 15.18
N PRO A 25 -6.33 -15.93 15.26
CA PRO A 25 -7.18 -15.47 14.17
C PRO A 25 -6.41 -15.36 12.85
N TRP A 26 -7.06 -15.77 11.77
CA TRP A 26 -6.49 -15.71 10.43
C TRP A 26 -6.77 -14.36 9.81
N LYS A 27 -5.73 -13.51 9.69
CA LYS A 27 -5.83 -12.23 8.98
C LYS A 27 -5.64 -12.46 7.49
N MET A 28 -6.67 -12.19 6.70
CA MET A 28 -6.59 -12.31 5.24
C MET A 28 -5.78 -11.15 4.67
N GLN A 29 -4.81 -11.46 3.80
CA GLN A 29 -4.02 -10.44 3.10
C GLN A 29 -4.80 -9.79 1.96
N MET A 30 -5.67 -10.58 1.33
CA MET A 30 -6.56 -10.22 0.23
C MET A 30 -7.91 -10.86 0.53
N ASP A 31 -8.98 -10.09 0.36
CA ASP A 31 -10.35 -10.52 0.60
C ASP A 31 -11.31 -9.79 -0.35
N PRO A 32 -12.60 -10.18 -0.41
CA PRO A 32 -13.57 -9.52 -1.28
C PRO A 32 -13.78 -8.03 -1.01
N THR A 33 -13.40 -7.54 0.18
CA THR A 33 -13.52 -6.11 0.55
C THR A 33 -12.35 -5.27 0.06
N SER A 34 -11.29 -5.91 -0.41
CA SER A 34 -10.06 -5.26 -0.87
C SER A 34 -9.68 -5.62 -2.28
N HIS A 35 -10.13 -6.75 -2.82
CA HIS A 35 -9.72 -7.31 -4.10
C HIS A 35 -10.25 -6.49 -5.30
N PRO A 36 -9.44 -6.16 -6.33
CA PRO A 36 -9.81 -5.17 -7.34
C PRO A 36 -10.97 -5.65 -8.23
N ALA A 37 -11.06 -6.97 -8.45
CA ALA A 37 -12.21 -7.59 -9.11
C ALA A 37 -13.57 -7.32 -8.43
N TRP A 38 -13.61 -6.99 -7.13
CA TRP A 38 -14.84 -6.68 -6.40
C TRP A 38 -14.99 -5.20 -6.06
N THR A 39 -13.88 -4.49 -5.80
CA THR A 39 -13.91 -3.07 -5.45
C THR A 39 -13.85 -2.14 -6.65
N GLY A 40 -13.37 -2.61 -7.81
CA GLY A 40 -13.14 -1.79 -9.00
C GLY A 40 -12.01 -0.76 -8.84
N GLU A 41 -11.32 -0.76 -7.71
CA GLU A 41 -10.22 0.16 -7.40
C GLU A 41 -8.88 -0.56 -7.60
N ASP A 42 -8.05 -0.07 -8.53
CA ASP A 42 -6.71 -0.59 -8.81
C ASP A 42 -5.68 -0.27 -7.69
N VAL A 43 -6.03 0.56 -6.71
CA VAL A 43 -5.06 1.28 -5.86
C VAL A 43 -4.88 0.65 -4.46
N GLY A 44 -5.62 -0.41 -4.10
CA GLY A 44 -5.78 -0.80 -2.69
C GLY A 44 -4.86 -1.88 -2.12
N ILE A 45 -4.03 -2.57 -2.92
CA ILE A 45 -3.43 -3.84 -2.48
C ILE A 45 -1.96 -3.95 -2.79
N SER A 46 -1.15 -3.10 -2.18
CA SER A 46 0.24 -3.47 -2.04
C SER A 46 0.78 -2.95 -0.71
N VAL A 47 0.91 -3.87 0.23
CA VAL A 47 1.78 -3.65 1.40
C VAL A 47 3.24 -3.44 0.93
N GLU A 48 3.56 -3.85 -0.29
CA GLU A 48 4.84 -3.60 -0.94
C GLU A 48 5.01 -2.12 -1.29
N ASP A 49 3.94 -1.41 -1.65
CA ASP A 49 4.00 0.04 -1.92
C ASP A 49 4.29 0.82 -0.64
N ALA A 50 3.73 0.40 0.49
CA ALA A 50 4.05 1.02 1.79
C ALA A 50 5.50 0.75 2.22
N ARG A 51 6.05 -0.42 1.89
CA ARG A 51 7.48 -0.74 2.13
C ARG A 51 8.38 0.04 1.18
N MET A 52 7.99 0.16 -0.09
CA MET A 52 8.71 0.91 -1.11
C MET A 52 8.68 2.41 -0.80
N ALA A 53 7.54 2.94 -0.36
CA ALA A 53 7.41 4.33 0.09
C ALA A 53 8.35 4.63 1.26
N ARG A 54 8.43 3.75 2.27
CA ARG A 54 9.39 3.91 3.38
C ARG A 54 10.85 3.80 2.95
N LEU A 55 11.14 2.96 1.95
CA LEU A 55 12.48 2.85 1.37
C LEU A 55 12.85 4.13 0.62
N LEU A 56 11.94 4.64 -0.20
CA LEU A 56 12.10 5.89 -0.95
C LEU A 56 12.18 7.12 -0.04
N GLU A 57 11.45 7.14 1.07
CA GLU A 57 11.55 8.20 2.08
C GLU A 57 12.94 8.25 2.73
N ARG A 58 13.53 7.09 3.03
CA ARG A 58 14.84 7.02 3.71
C ARG A 58 16.03 7.12 2.76
N TYR A 59 15.91 6.57 1.55
CA TYR A 59 17.04 6.39 0.64
C TYR A 59 16.79 6.98 -0.76
N GLY A 60 15.63 7.59 -1.02
CA GLY A 60 15.27 8.10 -2.34
C GLY A 60 16.28 9.11 -2.88
N GLU A 61 16.85 9.97 -2.03
CA GLU A 61 17.89 10.91 -2.47
C GLU A 61 19.22 10.24 -2.81
N SER A 62 19.55 9.11 -2.18
CA SER A 62 20.78 8.37 -2.47
C SER A 62 20.68 7.51 -3.74
N ILE A 63 19.46 7.14 -4.15
CA ILE A 63 19.21 6.26 -5.30
C ILE A 63 19.05 7.07 -6.60
N LYS A 64 18.58 8.32 -6.52
CA LYS A 64 18.38 9.18 -7.69
C LYS A 64 19.71 9.62 -8.31
N SER A 65 19.82 9.48 -9.63
CA SER A 65 20.98 9.97 -10.37
C SER A 65 21.05 11.52 -10.36
N PRO A 66 22.23 12.14 -10.50
CA PRO A 66 22.36 13.59 -10.56
C PRO A 66 21.47 14.24 -11.63
N ALA A 67 21.25 13.54 -12.76
CA ALA A 67 20.37 13.99 -13.83
C ALA A 67 18.88 14.02 -13.43
N GLN A 68 18.44 13.07 -12.60
CA GLN A 68 17.07 13.03 -12.08
C GLN A 68 16.84 14.15 -11.05
N LYS A 69 17.82 14.41 -10.18
CA LYS A 69 17.77 15.53 -9.23
C LYS A 69 17.69 16.89 -9.92
N ALA A 70 18.46 17.08 -11.00
CA ALA A 70 18.44 18.32 -11.78
C ALA A 70 17.08 18.56 -12.46
N ARG A 71 16.43 17.49 -12.97
CA ARG A 71 15.10 17.58 -13.57
C ARG A 71 14.00 17.88 -12.56
N GLU A 72 14.05 17.26 -11.38
CA GLU A 72 13.07 17.53 -10.32
C GLU A 72 13.24 18.94 -9.73
N ALA A 73 14.48 19.43 -9.60
CA ALA A 73 14.74 20.81 -9.17
C ALA A 73 14.25 21.84 -10.22
N ALA A 74 14.44 21.55 -11.52
CA ALA A 74 13.90 22.38 -12.59
C ALA A 74 12.36 22.40 -12.59
N ALA A 75 11.73 21.23 -12.43
CA ALA A 75 10.27 21.12 -12.35
C ALA A 75 9.70 21.80 -11.09
N ALA A 76 10.39 21.72 -9.95
CA ALA A 76 10.00 22.40 -8.72
C ALA A 76 10.16 23.93 -8.83
N ALA A 77 11.20 24.41 -9.51
CA ALA A 77 11.40 25.84 -9.76
C ALA A 77 10.32 26.40 -10.72
N GLU A 78 9.93 25.64 -11.73
CA GLU A 78 8.87 26.02 -12.66
C GLU A 78 7.49 26.03 -11.98
N ALA A 79 7.20 25.04 -11.12
CA ALA A 79 5.98 25.01 -10.33
C ALA A 79 5.92 26.16 -9.29
N ALA A 80 7.04 26.52 -8.67
CA ALA A 80 7.11 27.66 -7.76
C ALA A 80 6.94 29.00 -8.48
N ALA A 81 7.47 29.14 -9.71
CA ALA A 81 7.25 30.31 -10.54
C ALA A 81 5.78 30.46 -10.95
N GLN A 82 5.11 29.36 -11.28
CA GLN A 82 3.67 29.36 -11.61
C GLN A 82 2.79 29.69 -10.39
N ALA A 83 3.15 29.21 -9.19
CA ALA A 83 2.44 29.53 -7.95
C ALA A 83 2.63 30.98 -7.47
N SER A 84 3.70 31.67 -7.88
CA SER A 84 3.95 33.08 -7.56
C SER A 84 3.28 34.06 -8.53
N THR A 85 2.68 33.57 -9.62
CA THR A 85 2.06 34.39 -10.68
C THR A 85 0.51 34.29 -10.67
N ALA A 86 -0.06 33.61 -9.67
CA ALA A 86 -1.50 33.51 -9.39
C ALA A 86 -1.84 34.30 -8.12
#